data_AF-A0A1M3GYH4-F1
#
_entry.id   AF-A0A1M3GYH4-F1
#
_cell.length_a   1.000
_cell.length_b   1.000
_cell.length_c   1.000
_cell.angle_alpha   90.00
_cell.angle_beta   90.00
_cell.angle_gamma   90.00
#
_symmetry.space_group_name_H-M   'P 1'
#
loop_
_entity.id
_entity.type
_entity.pdbx_description
1 polymer ?
#
loop_
_entity_poly.entity_id
_entity_poly.type
_entity_poly.pdbx_seq_one_letter_code
_entity_poly.pdbx_strand_id
1 'polypeptide(L)'
;MMHKFELTSRTARKARTRSLIQIGSLAAKSGLLETFGIILGEDLQKSPQMKEPAAALFKGFLVLEKMARSEDVLSLWARHGLAELRKKVT
;
A
#
# COMPACT_ATOMS: atom_id res chain seq x y z
N MET A 1 -14.57 21.36 11.70
CA MET A 1 -14.57 22.35 10.60
C MET A 1 -13.52 21.92 9.58
N MET A 2 -13.90 21.22 8.52
CA MET A 2 -12.95 20.76 7.49
C MET A 2 -12.71 21.90 6.49
N HIS A 3 -11.48 22.40 6.40
CA HIS A 3 -11.07 23.26 5.31
C HIS A 3 -11.18 22.48 4.00
N LYS A 4 -12.26 22.73 3.26
CA LYS A 4 -12.45 22.27 1.90
C LYS A 4 -11.54 23.11 1.01
N PHE A 5 -10.24 22.78 0.99
CA PHE A 5 -9.35 23.30 -0.03
C PHE A 5 -9.88 22.79 -1.37
N GLU A 6 -10.34 23.70 -2.23
CA GLU A 6 -10.56 23.42 -3.64
C GLU A 6 -9.21 23.06 -4.26
N LEU A 7 -8.86 21.79 -4.15
CA LEU A 7 -7.70 21.22 -4.82
C LEU A 7 -7.96 21.31 -6.31
N THR A 8 -7.24 22.19 -7.00
CA THR A 8 -7.18 22.17 -8.46
C THR A 8 -6.87 20.73 -8.91
N SER A 9 -7.46 20.29 -10.03
CA SER A 9 -7.35 18.91 -10.52
C SER A 9 -5.89 18.42 -10.59
N ARG A 10 -4.96 19.31 -10.92
CA ARG A 10 -3.51 19.05 -10.94
C ARG A 10 -2.94 18.74 -9.56
N THR A 11 -3.28 19.54 -8.55
CA THR A 11 -2.79 19.35 -7.18
C THR A 11 -3.40 18.08 -6.56
N ALA A 12 -4.69 17.83 -6.79
CA ALA A 12 -5.36 16.59 -6.37
C ALA A 12 -4.70 15.35 -6.98
N ARG A 13 -4.43 15.36 -8.30
CA ARG A 13 -3.74 14.27 -9.00
C ARG A 13 -2.35 14.01 -8.41
N LYS A 14 -1.56 15.07 -8.22
CA LYS A 14 -0.21 14.94 -7.65
C LYS A 14 -0.24 14.34 -6.23
N ALA A 15 -1.16 14.80 -5.39
CA ALA A 15 -1.35 14.26 -4.06
C ALA A 15 -1.71 12.77 -4.09
N ARG A 16 -2.68 12.39 -4.94
CA ARG A 16 -3.08 11.00 -5.14
C ARG A 16 -1.91 10.11 -5.59
N THR A 17 -1.17 10.53 -6.61
CA THR A 17 0.01 9.78 -7.09
C THR A 17 1.03 9.56 -5.97
N ARG A 18 1.32 10.60 -5.19
CA ARG A 18 2.25 10.49 -4.05
C ARG A 18 1.75 9.51 -2.99
N SER A 19 0.48 9.55 -2.61
CA SER A 19 -0.09 8.59 -1.66
C SER A 19 -0.01 7.16 -2.16
N LEU A 20 -0.31 6.92 -3.44
CA LEU A 20 -0.18 5.58 -4.04
C LEU A 20 1.27 5.08 -4.03
N ILE A 21 2.23 5.94 -4.34
CA ILE A 21 3.67 5.61 -4.26
C ILE A 21 4.07 5.26 -2.83
N GLN A 22 3.61 6.05 -1.84
CA GLN A 22 3.91 5.79 -0.44
C GLN A 22 3.34 4.45 0.04
N ILE A 23 2.10 4.10 -0.33
CA ILE A 23 1.50 2.80 -0.02
C ILE A 23 2.27 1.66 -0.72
N GLY A 24 2.61 1.83 -2.00
CA GLY A 24 3.43 0.86 -2.72
C GLY A 24 4.81 0.64 -2.07
N SER A 25 5.42 1.71 -1.57
CA SER A 25 6.67 1.62 -0.81
C SER A 25 6.51 0.86 0.51
N LEU A 26 5.38 0.99 1.21
CA LEU A 26 5.10 0.18 2.41
C LEU A 26 4.97 -1.31 2.07
N ALA A 27 4.28 -1.65 0.98
CA ALA A 27 4.17 -3.03 0.51
C ALA A 27 5.54 -3.63 0.12
N ALA A 28 6.44 -2.83 -0.46
CA ALA A 28 7.82 -3.25 -0.71
C ALA A 28 8.58 -3.49 0.60
N LYS A 29 8.54 -2.54 1.55
CA LYS A 29 9.24 -2.65 2.84
C LYS A 29 8.77 -3.80 3.72
N SER A 30 7.50 -4.21 3.58
CA SER A 30 6.95 -5.37 4.28
C SER A 30 7.32 -6.71 3.64
N GLY A 31 8.02 -6.72 2.50
CA GLY A 31 8.40 -7.94 1.77
C GLY A 31 7.27 -8.55 0.94
N LEU A 32 6.11 -7.88 0.83
CA LEU A 32 4.97 -8.44 0.09
C LEU A 32 5.26 -8.56 -1.41
N LEU A 33 5.98 -7.59 -1.99
CA LEU A 33 6.28 -7.64 -3.42
C LEU A 33 7.12 -8.88 -3.76
N GLU A 34 8.17 -9.15 -2.98
CA GLU A 34 9.01 -10.34 -3.13
C GLU A 34 8.20 -11.63 -2.92
N THR A 35 7.36 -11.65 -1.88
CA THR A 35 6.53 -12.81 -1.52
C THR A 35 5.57 -13.20 -2.64
N PHE A 36 5.01 -12.22 -3.36
CA PHE A 36 4.11 -12.46 -4.49
C PHE A 36 4.81 -12.47 -5.85
N GLY A 37 6.13 -12.34 -5.90
CA GLY A 37 6.89 -12.32 -7.17
C GLY A 37 6.64 -11.07 -8.03
N ILE A 38 6.29 -9.93 -7.41
CA ILE A 38 6.13 -8.65 -8.10
C ILE A 38 7.51 -8.05 -8.37
N ILE A 39 7.80 -7.82 -9.65
CA ILE A 39 9.03 -7.17 -10.10
C ILE A 39 8.83 -5.65 -10.05
N LEU A 40 9.65 -4.96 -9.27
CA LEU A 40 9.64 -3.50 -9.21
C LEU A 40 10.17 -2.90 -10.53
N GLY A 41 9.48 -1.87 -11.02
CA GLY A 41 9.84 -1.19 -12.27
C GLY A 41 9.11 -1.72 -13.52
N GLU A 42 8.49 -2.90 -13.42
CA GLU A 42 7.63 -3.45 -14.48
C GLU A 42 6.27 -2.74 -14.55
N ASP A 43 5.73 -2.62 -15.76
CA ASP A 43 4.36 -2.14 -15.96
C ASP A 43 3.38 -3.29 -15.72
N LEU A 44 2.89 -3.40 -14.47
CA LEU A 44 1.97 -4.47 -14.06
C LEU A 44 0.69 -4.57 -14.91
N GLN A 45 0.32 -3.52 -15.66
CA GLN A 45 -0.84 -3.56 -16.55
C GLN A 45 -0.51 -4.15 -17.91
N LYS A 46 0.73 -3.97 -18.39
CA LYS A 46 1.14 -4.38 -19.73
C LYS A 46 1.91 -5.69 -19.74
N SER A 47 2.59 -6.02 -18.65
CA SER A 47 3.44 -7.22 -18.55
C SER A 47 2.59 -8.46 -18.26
N PRO A 48 2.43 -9.41 -19.22
CA PRO A 48 1.58 -10.58 -19.02
C PRO A 48 2.02 -11.45 -17.86
N GLN A 49 3.34 -11.53 -17.60
CA GLN A 49 3.93 -12.30 -16.51
C GLN A 49 3.56 -11.74 -15.14
N MET A 50 3.19 -10.45 -15.06
CA MET A 50 2.79 -9.80 -13.81
C MET A 50 1.30 -9.94 -13.50
N LYS A 51 0.50 -10.48 -14.42
CA LYS A 51 -0.96 -10.60 -14.25
C LYS A 51 -1.33 -11.45 -13.02
N GLU A 52 -0.75 -12.64 -12.91
CA GLU A 52 -1.02 -13.55 -11.79
C GLU A 52 -0.44 -13.04 -10.46
N PRO A 53 0.84 -12.61 -10.37
CA PRO A 53 1.39 -11.93 -9.20
C PRO A 53 0.52 -10.77 -8.71
N ALA A 54 0.07 -9.90 -9.62
CA ALA A 54 -0.74 -8.73 -9.26
C ALA A 54 -2.13 -9.15 -8.74
N ALA A 55 -2.75 -10.17 -9.33
CA ALA A 55 -4.02 -10.71 -8.87
C ALA A 55 -3.88 -11.38 -7.48
N ALA A 56 -2.79 -12.10 -7.24
CA ALA A 56 -2.50 -12.72 -5.94
C ALA A 56 -2.29 -11.66 -4.86
N LEU A 57 -1.50 -10.62 -5.13
CA LEU A 57 -1.31 -9.49 -4.23
C LEU A 57 -2.65 -8.79 -3.92
N PHE A 58 -3.48 -8.57 -4.93
CA PHE A 58 -4.81 -7.99 -4.74
C PHE A 58 -5.69 -8.86 -3.83
N LYS A 59 -5.70 -10.19 -4.03
CA LYS A 59 -6.41 -11.10 -3.13
C LYS A 59 -5.89 -11.02 -1.69
N GLY A 60 -4.57 -10.89 -1.51
CA GLY A 60 -3.95 -10.66 -0.21
C GLY A 60 -4.47 -9.39 0.47
N PHE A 61 -4.60 -8.28 -0.27
CA PHE A 61 -5.19 -7.06 0.27
C PHE A 61 -6.67 -7.20 0.64
N LEU A 62 -7.46 -7.99 -0.09
CA LEU A 62 -8.85 -8.28 0.31
C LEU A 62 -8.93 -9.06 1.63
N VAL A 63 -8.00 -9.99 1.86
CA VAL A 63 -7.91 -10.70 3.14
C VAL A 63 -7.51 -9.73 4.26
N LEU A 64 -6.50 -8.90 4.01
CA LEU A 64 -6.04 -7.87 4.96
C LEU A 64 -7.16 -6.90 5.32
N GLU A 65 -7.94 -6.46 4.34
CA GLU A 65 -9.09 -5.57 4.54
C GLU A 65 -10.13 -6.20 5.47
N LYS A 66 -10.46 -7.48 5.24
CA LYS A 66 -11.37 -8.22 6.11
C LYS A 66 -10.85 -8.33 7.53
N MET A 67 -9.55 -8.57 7.71
CA MET A 67 -8.92 -8.61 9.03
C MET A 67 -8.94 -7.23 9.70
N ALA A 68 -8.65 -6.17 8.94
CA ALA A 68 -8.58 -4.80 9.43
C ALA A 68 -9.91 -4.23 9.91
N ARG A 69 -11.04 -4.82 9.48
CA ARG A 69 -12.39 -4.46 9.96
C ARG A 69 -12.73 -4.99 11.35
N SER A 70 -11.96 -5.92 11.89
CA SER A 70 -12.20 -6.41 13.26
C SER A 70 -11.86 -5.34 14.30
N GLU A 71 -12.58 -5.35 15.41
CA GLU A 71 -12.36 -4.42 16.52
C GLU A 71 -10.91 -4.52 17.03
N ASP A 72 -10.37 -3.40 17.53
CA ASP A 72 -9.01 -3.24 18.04
C ASP A 72 -7.83 -3.35 17.05
N VAL A 73 -8.06 -3.82 15.82
CA VAL A 73 -6.97 -3.99 14.85
C VAL A 73 -6.25 -2.68 14.53
N LEU A 74 -6.98 -1.60 14.28
CA LEU A 74 -6.36 -0.33 13.88
C LEU A 74 -5.41 0.20 14.96
N SER A 75 -5.85 0.22 16.22
CA SER A 75 -5.07 0.74 17.34
C SER A 75 -3.89 -0.18 17.72
N LEU A 76 -4.09 -1.50 17.65
CA LEU A 76 -3.04 -2.47 17.94
C LEU A 76 -1.97 -2.48 16.84
N TRP A 77 -2.38 -2.57 15.57
CA TRP A 77 -1.46 -2.64 14.44
C TRP A 77 -0.73 -1.32 14.22
N ALA A 78 -1.33 -0.17 14.52
CA ALA A 78 -0.61 1.09 14.50
C ALA A 78 0.57 1.08 15.47
N ARG A 79 0.37 0.63 16.71
CA ARG A 79 1.45 0.55 17.71
C ARG A 79 2.56 -0.42 17.28
N HIS A 80 2.20 -1.63 16.85
CA HIS A 80 3.18 -2.62 16.42
C HIS A 80 3.89 -2.20 15.13
N GLY A 81 3.15 -1.69 14.15
CA GLY A 81 3.68 -1.23 12.87
C GLY A 81 4.67 -0.07 13.03
N LEU A 82 4.42 0.87 13.95
CA LEU A 82 5.38 1.93 14.26
C LEU A 82 6.70 1.38 14.84
N ALA A 83 6.63 0.36 15.68
CA ALA A 83 7.82 -0.28 16.23
C ALA A 83 8.64 -0.99 15.13
N GLU A 84 7.98 -1.74 14.25
CA GLU A 84 8.63 -2.43 13.13
C GLU A 84 9.24 -1.47 12.11
N LEU A 85 8.55 -0.38 11.78
CA LEU A 85 9.08 0.64 10.86
C LEU A 85 10.36 1.28 11.39
N ARG A 86 10.48 1.52 12.70
CA ARG A 86 11.69 2.06 13.30
C ARG A 86 12.89 1.12 13.15
N LYS A 87 12.68 -0.19 13.31
CA LYS A 87 13.72 -1.22 13.13
C LYS A 87 14.25 -1.30 11.71
N LYS A 88 13.43 -1.00 10.70
CA LYS A 88 13.79 -1.05 9.27
C LYS A 88 14.39 0.25 8.72
N VAL A 89 14.49 1.30 9.52
CA VAL A 89 15.06 2.62 9.13
C VAL A 89 16.45 2.85 9.75
N THR A 90 16.85 2.01 10.72
CA THR A 90 18.20 1.98 11.32
C THR A 90 18.99 0.85 10.68
#